data_AF-A0A955LNE4-F1
#
_entry.id   AF-A0A955LNE4-F1
#
_cell.length_a   1.000
_cell.length_b   1.000
_cell.length_c   1.000
_cell.angle_alpha   90.00
_cell.angle_beta   90.00
_cell.angle_gamma   90.00
#
_symmetry.space_group_name_H-M   'P 1'
#
loop_
_entity.id
_entity.type
_entity.pdbx_description
1 polymer ?
#
loop_
_entity_poly.entity_id
_entity_poly.type
_entity_poly.pdbx_seq_one_letter_code
_entity_poly.pdbx_strand_id
1 'polypeptide(L)' 'MSLHPSLKVDSAGAQQRTVLTRIERIKDLMKKGKWSDDMSVVGLPKTKIVKVKAGRKKKAEAKDDEKKGK' A
#
# COMPACT_ATOMS: atom_id res chain seq x y z
N MET A 1 8.62 -17.63 16.34
CA MET A 1 9.88 -16.93 16.03
C MET A 1 10.09 -15.87 17.09
N SER A 2 10.96 -16.11 18.05
CA SER A 2 11.35 -15.12 19.06
C SER A 2 12.63 -14.44 18.58
N LEU A 3 12.62 -13.11 18.54
CA LEU A 3 13.83 -12.31 18.35
C LEU A 3 14.42 -12.02 19.73
N HIS A 4 15.73 -12.14 19.87
CA HIS A 4 16.41 -11.86 21.13
C HIS A 4 16.31 -10.35 21.45
N PRO A 5 16.07 -9.93 22.70
CA PRO A 5 15.81 -8.54 23.07
C PRO A 5 16.94 -7.54 22.72
N SER A 6 18.18 -8.04 22.55
CA SER A 6 19.32 -7.20 22.16
C SER A 6 19.36 -6.84 20.67
N LEU A 7 18.50 -7.45 19.84
CA LEU A 7 18.44 -7.16 18.42
C LEU A 7 17.77 -5.79 18.18
N LYS A 8 18.56 -4.83 17.69
CA LYS A 8 18.04 -3.54 17.23
C LYS A 8 17.42 -3.72 15.84
N VAL A 9 16.11 -3.59 15.74
CA VAL A 9 15.40 -3.70 14.46
C VAL A 9 15.54 -2.40 13.68
N ASP A 10 16.24 -2.44 12.55
CA ASP A 10 16.36 -1.33 11.62
C ASP A 10 15.29 -1.42 10.51
N SER A 11 14.76 -0.26 10.08
CA SER A 11 13.69 -0.19 9.07
C SER A 11 14.19 -0.11 7.63
N ALA A 12 15.48 0.17 7.41
CA ALA A 12 16.07 0.36 6.08
C ALA A 12 16.07 -0.93 5.23
N GLY A 13 15.94 -2.10 5.85
CA GLY A 13 15.88 -3.40 5.18
C GLY A 13 14.49 -4.06 5.17
N ALA A 14 13.44 -3.37 5.60
CA ALA A 14 12.12 -3.96 5.73
C ALA A 14 11.58 -4.40 4.35
N GLN A 15 11.46 -5.72 4.15
CA GLN A 15 10.90 -6.28 2.94
C GLN A 15 9.39 -6.00 2.86
N GLN A 16 8.90 -5.78 1.65
CA GLN A 16 7.45 -5.69 1.43
C GLN A 16 6.80 -7.05 1.70
N ARG A 17 5.74 -7.05 2.51
CA ARG A 17 4.96 -8.25 2.85
C ARG A 17 4.26 -8.81 1.61
N THR A 18 4.14 -10.14 1.55
CA THR A 18 3.54 -10.90 0.43
C THR A 18 2.04 -11.15 0.59
N VAL A 19 1.45 -10.77 1.72
CA VAL A 19 0.01 -10.87 2.01
C VAL A 19 -0.43 -9.59 2.69
N LEU A 20 -1.48 -8.96 2.17
CA LEU A 20 -2.11 -7.80 2.79
C LEU A 20 -2.96 -8.24 3.98
N THR A 21 -3.03 -7.38 5.00
CA THR A 21 -3.94 -7.63 6.11
C THR A 21 -5.38 -7.62 5.61
N ARG A 22 -6.28 -8.26 6.36
CA ARG A 22 -7.70 -8.34 5.99
C ARG A 22 -8.30 -6.95 5.73
N ILE A 23 -8.00 -5.99 6.60
CA ILE A 23 -8.48 -4.60 6.50
C ILE A 23 -7.95 -3.94 5.22
N GLU A 24 -6.67 -4.14 4.89
CA GLU A 24 -6.08 -3.64 3.64
C GLU A 24 -6.78 -4.23 2.41
N ARG A 25 -7.11 -5.53 2.43
CA ARG A 25 -7.86 -6.17 1.34
C ARG A 25 -9.26 -5.61 1.18
N ILE A 26 -9.98 -5.37 2.27
CA ILE A 26 -11.32 -4.76 2.24
C ILE A 26 -11.23 -3.35 1.64
N LYS A 27 -10.26 -2.54 2.09
CA LYS A 27 -9.99 -1.20 1.52
C LYS A 27 -9.71 -1.26 0.02
N ASP A 28 -8.92 -2.23 -0.43
CA ASP A 28 -8.64 -2.43 -1.85
C ASP A 28 -9.86 -2.88 -2.66
N LEU A 29 -10.75 -3.69 -2.07
CA LEU A 29 -12.00 -4.13 -2.71
C LEU A 29 -13.02 -2.99 -2.78
N MET A 30 -13.12 -2.16 -1.73
CA MET A 30 -13.93 -0.94 -1.72
C MET A 30 -13.49 0.03 -2.81
N LYS A 31 -12.18 0.28 -2.93
CA LYS A 31 -11.62 1.12 -4.02
C LYS A 31 -11.94 0.59 -5.43
N LYS A 32 -12.13 -0.72 -5.57
CA LYS A 32 -12.46 -1.38 -6.84
C LYS A 32 -13.97 -1.52 -7.08
N GLY A 33 -14.82 -1.08 -6.14
CA GLY A 33 -16.27 -1.28 -6.20
C GLY A 33 -16.71 -2.74 -6.14
N LYS A 34 -15.86 -3.65 -5.64
CA LYS A 34 -16.16 -5.09 -5.52
C LYS A 34 -16.55 -5.50 -4.10
N TRP A 35 -16.56 -4.55 -3.19
CA TRP A 35 -16.97 -4.75 -1.80
C TRP A 35 -18.47 -4.48 -1.67
N SER A 36 -19.16 -5.36 -0.93
CA SER A 36 -20.53 -5.16 -0.47
C SER A 36 -20.53 -5.32 1.05
N ASP A 37 -21.34 -4.56 1.76
CA ASP A 37 -21.43 -4.63 3.22
C ASP A 37 -22.03 -5.95 3.72
N ASP A 38 -22.79 -6.65 2.87
CA ASP A 38 -23.32 -7.99 3.13
C ASP A 38 -22.27 -9.09 2.90
N MET A 39 -21.09 -8.75 2.36
CA MET A 39 -20.03 -9.71 2.07
C MET A 39 -19.31 -10.14 3.35
N SER A 40 -19.02 -11.43 3.45
CA SER A 40 -18.25 -11.95 4.58
C SER A 40 -16.84 -11.36 4.63
N VAL A 41 -16.42 -11.00 5.85
CA VAL A 41 -15.09 -10.49 6.18
C VAL A 41 -14.02 -11.60 6.13
N VAL A 42 -14.44 -12.87 6.11
CA VAL A 42 -13.57 -14.05 5.94
C VAL A 42 -13.65 -14.58 4.50
N GLY A 43 -12.63 -15.32 4.06
CA GLY A 43 -12.62 -15.91 2.71
C GLY A 43 -12.43 -14.92 1.55
N LEU A 44 -12.03 -13.68 1.83
CA LEU A 44 -11.84 -12.65 0.79
C LEU A 44 -10.90 -13.10 -0.34
N PRO A 45 -11.20 -12.72 -1.60
CA PRO A 45 -10.33 -13.03 -2.72
C PRO A 45 -8.92 -12.47 -2.51
N LYS A 46 -7.92 -13.16 -3.06
CA LYS A 46 -6.53 -12.70 -3.00
C LYS A 46 -6.37 -11.45 -3.86
N THR A 47 -5.99 -10.34 -3.23
CA THR A 47 -5.71 -9.09 -3.93
C THR A 47 -4.26 -9.02 -4.38
N LYS A 48 -4.04 -8.47 -5.60
CA LYS A 48 -2.69 -8.26 -6.15
C LYS A 48 -1.95 -7.19 -5.34
N ILE A 49 -0.71 -7.48 -4.96
CA ILE A 49 0.17 -6.54 -4.27
C ILE A 49 0.95 -5.74 -5.30
N VAL A 50 0.90 -4.41 -5.17
CA VAL A 50 1.68 -3.51 -6.02
C VAL A 50 3.07 -3.36 -5.40
N LYS A 51 4.06 -4.03 -6.00
CA LYS A 51 5.46 -3.86 -5.64
C LYS A 51 5.97 -2.55 -6.24
N VAL A 52 6.13 -1.53 -5.40
CA VAL A 52 6.69 -0.25 -5.85
C VAL A 52 8.20 -0.45 -6.03
N LYS A 53 8.66 -0.52 -7.28
CA LYS A 53 10.10 -0.53 -7.59
C LYS A 53 10.61 0.90 -7.36
N ALA A 54 11.39 1.11 -6.30
CA ALA A 54 12.09 2.37 -6.10
C ALA A 54 13.09 2.55 -7.26
N GLY A 55 12.78 3.43 -8.20
CA GLY A 55 13.60 3.61 -9.40
C GLY A 55 12.91 4.35 -10.55
N ARG A 56 12.62 5.64 -10.35
CA ARG A 56 12.69 6.68 -11.40
C ARG A 56 12.67 8.05 -10.73
N LYS A 57 13.84 8.71 -10.65
CA LYS A 57 13.91 10.14 -10.39
C LYS A 57 13.22 10.85 -11.57
N LYS A 58 12.01 11.39 -11.36
CA LYS A 58 11.54 12.48 -12.23
C LYS A 58 12.27 13.73 -11.74
N LYS A 59 13.09 14.31 -12.62
CA LYS A 59 13.67 15.65 -12.40
C LYS A 59 12.53 16.64 -12.18
N ALA A 60 12.77 17.58 -11.29
CA ALA A 60 11.94 18.77 -11.14
C ALA A 60 11.89 19.54 -12.46
N GLU A 61 10.69 19.70 -13.01
CA GLU A 61 10.28 20.81 -13.88
C GLU A 61 8.97 21.28 -13.23
N ALA A 62 9.02 22.33 -12.41
CA ALA A 62 8.99 23.74 -12.77
C ALA A 62 7.55 24.24 -12.77
N LYS A 63 7.33 25.22 -11.89
CA LYS A 63 6.18 26.10 -11.71
C LYS A 63 5.61 26.53 -13.07
N ASP A 64 4.31 26.32 -13.30
CA ASP A 64 3.37 27.31 -13.87
C ASP A 64 1.95 26.68 -13.89
N ASP A 65 1.16 26.86 -12.85
CA ASP A 65 -0.31 26.80 -12.94
C ASP A 65 -0.90 27.82 -11.95
N GLU A 66 -0.39 29.05 -12.05
CA GLU A 66 -1.06 30.24 -11.56
C GLU A 66 -1.94 30.76 -12.69
N LYS A 67 -3.06 30.07 -12.95
CA LYS A 67 -4.25 30.64 -13.63
C LYS A 67 -5.48 29.78 -13.39
N LYS A 68 -5.75 29.51 -12.10
CA LYS A 68 -7.11 29.17 -11.65
C LYS A 68 -7.96 30.44 -11.82
N GLY A 69 -8.94 30.36 -12.71
CA GLY A 69 -9.78 31.47 -13.09
C GLY A 69 -10.61 32.06 -11.96
N LYS A 70 -10.91 33.34 -12.18
CA LYS A 70 -11.88 34.21 -11.51
C LYS A 70 -11.48 34.82 -10.17
#